data_AF-A0A926UMI3-F1
#
_entry.id   AF-A0A926UMI3-F1
#
_cell.length_a   1.000
_cell.length_b   1.000
_cell.length_c   1.000
_cell.angle_alpha   90.00
_cell.angle_beta   90.00
_cell.angle_gamma   90.00
#
_symmetry.space_group_name_H-M   'P 1'
#
loop_
_entity.id
_entity.type
_entity.pdbx_description
1 polymer ?
#
loop_
_entity_poly.entity_id
_entity_poly.type
_entity_poly.pdbx_seq_one_letter_code
_entity_poly.pdbx_strand_id
1 'polypeptide(L)'
;MTISRTADSWFIAFSYEQECQPTIKKHDAVGVDLGRTILANLNLAGIPYHWLHSTAKTWIYMTEEDAGIDVYLKGLSWSIDHKNRTMIYNLTVPLVKSNIDVCIFNCDYQQISPSIYKIPHLYIALGEIKGGIDPAGADEHWKTARTALSRIRKAFSGVNLSPHTFFIGAAIEKRMAEEIWDNLESAKLTNAANMTNDFHISSICHWLINL
;
A
#
# COMPACT_ATOMS: atom_id res chain seq x y z
N MET A 1 -32.61 -7.27 7.77
CA MET A 1 -31.28 -7.90 7.73
C MET A 1 -30.49 -7.21 6.63
N THR A 2 -29.69 -6.21 7.00
CA THR A 2 -29.02 -5.31 6.06
C THR A 2 -27.71 -5.95 5.60
N ILE A 3 -27.72 -6.51 4.39
CA ILE A 3 -26.55 -7.11 3.75
C ILE A 3 -25.81 -5.97 3.05
N SER A 4 -24.67 -5.58 3.61
CA SER A 4 -23.76 -4.60 3.00
C SER A 4 -23.02 -5.28 1.83
N ARG A 5 -23.38 -4.88 0.61
CA ARG A 5 -22.98 -5.46 -0.69
C ARG A 5 -21.55 -5.14 -1.14
N THR A 6 -20.63 -4.89 -0.22
CA THR A 6 -19.22 -4.61 -0.54
C THR A 6 -18.30 -5.80 -0.36
N ALA A 7 -18.75 -6.90 0.27
CA ALA A 7 -17.94 -8.12 0.44
C ALA A 7 -18.04 -9.08 -0.76
N ASP A 8 -19.21 -9.17 -1.42
CA ASP A 8 -19.45 -10.16 -2.48
C ASP A 8 -18.64 -9.91 -3.77
N SER A 9 -18.22 -8.67 -4.03
CA SER A 9 -17.39 -8.33 -5.19
C SER A 9 -15.95 -8.84 -5.06
N TRP A 10 -15.47 -9.06 -3.83
CA TRP A 10 -14.12 -9.57 -3.56
C TRP A 10 -14.01 -11.07 -3.85
N PHE A 11 -15.10 -11.81 -3.59
CA PHE A 11 -15.18 -13.25 -3.86
C PHE A 11 -14.91 -13.54 -5.34
N ILE A 12 -15.53 -12.78 -6.25
CA ILE A 12 -15.41 -12.99 -7.71
C ILE A 12 -14.01 -12.58 -8.24
N ALA A 13 -13.37 -11.56 -7.65
CA ALA A 13 -12.13 -11.02 -8.19
C ALA A 13 -10.86 -11.82 -7.82
N PHE A 14 -10.90 -12.62 -6.75
CA PHE A 14 -9.79 -13.53 -6.40
C PHE A 14 -10.07 -15.00 -6.76
N SER A 15 -11.34 -15.42 -6.93
CA SER A 15 -11.68 -16.81 -7.24
C SER A 15 -11.92 -17.11 -8.72
N TYR A 16 -12.00 -16.10 -9.59
CA TYR A 16 -12.16 -16.32 -11.02
C TYR A 16 -10.79 -16.41 -11.69
N GLU A 17 -10.59 -17.50 -12.45
CA GLU A 17 -9.47 -17.67 -13.36
C GLU A 17 -9.54 -16.54 -14.40
N GLN A 18 -8.79 -15.47 -14.20
CA GLN A 18 -8.65 -14.47 -15.25
C GLN A 18 -7.83 -15.13 -16.35
N GLU A 19 -8.49 -15.56 -17.43
CA GLU A 19 -7.78 -15.95 -18.65
C GLU A 19 -6.83 -14.82 -19.01
N CYS A 20 -5.54 -15.07 -18.84
CA CYS A 20 -4.49 -14.11 -19.15
C CYS A 20 -4.41 -14.04 -20.68
N GLN A 21 -5.23 -13.18 -21.28
CA GLN A 21 -4.96 -12.73 -22.64
C GLN A 21 -3.65 -11.96 -22.58
N PRO A 22 -2.58 -12.42 -23.26
CA PRO A 22 -1.30 -11.71 -23.26
C PRO A 22 -1.54 -10.36 -23.91
N THR A 23 -1.79 -9.35 -23.09
CA THR A 23 -1.82 -7.98 -23.56
C THR A 23 -0.36 -7.66 -23.81
N ILE A 24 0.02 -7.57 -25.09
CA ILE A 24 1.33 -7.06 -25.48
C ILE A 24 1.36 -5.59 -25.04
N LYS A 25 1.75 -5.36 -23.79
CA LYS A 25 2.13 -4.04 -23.32
C LYS A 25 3.42 -3.71 -24.03
N LYS A 26 3.36 -2.70 -24.90
CA LYS A 26 4.55 -1.99 -25.37
C LYS A 26 5.39 -1.66 -24.14
N HIS A 27 6.69 -1.84 -24.28
CA HIS A 27 7.70 -1.90 -23.22
C HIS A 27 7.93 -0.60 -22.40
N ASP A 28 6.97 0.31 -22.36
CA ASP A 28 7.06 1.58 -21.66
C ASP A 28 5.84 1.70 -20.72
N ALA A 29 6.10 1.70 -19.41
CA ALA A 29 5.14 1.74 -18.28
C ALA A 29 4.62 0.37 -17.77
N VAL A 30 5.47 -0.30 -16.98
CA VAL A 30 5.10 -1.41 -16.10
C VAL A 30 4.28 -0.88 -14.92
N GLY A 31 3.03 -1.32 -14.80
CA GLY A 31 2.21 -1.18 -13.59
C GLY A 31 1.69 0.23 -13.33
N VAL A 32 0.41 0.32 -12.96
CA VAL A 32 -0.12 1.52 -12.33
C VAL A 32 0.65 1.71 -11.02
N ASP A 33 1.48 2.76 -10.94
CA ASP A 33 2.18 3.09 -9.71
C ASP A 33 1.18 3.47 -8.61
N LEU A 34 1.31 2.85 -7.44
CA LEU A 34 0.51 3.16 -6.26
C LEU A 34 0.61 4.66 -5.94
N GLY A 35 1.82 5.22 -6.01
CA GLY A 35 2.08 6.64 -5.79
C GLY A 35 1.25 7.51 -6.73
N ARG A 36 1.39 7.28 -8.03
CA ARG A 36 0.61 7.95 -9.08
C ARG A 36 -0.90 7.86 -8.86
N THR A 37 -1.42 6.70 -8.47
CA THR A 37 -2.86 6.54 -8.25
C THR A 37 -3.34 7.33 -7.05
N ILE A 38 -2.59 7.33 -5.95
CA ILE A 38 -2.96 8.10 -4.76
C ILE A 38 -2.93 9.60 -5.08
N LEU A 39 -1.90 10.09 -5.77
CA LEU A 39 -1.80 11.48 -6.22
C LEU A 39 -3.01 11.88 -7.06
N ALA A 40 -3.38 11.05 -8.05
CA ALA A 40 -4.56 11.29 -8.87
C ALA A 40 -5.85 11.33 -8.04
N ASN A 41 -6.03 10.44 -7.06
CA ASN A 41 -7.20 10.44 -6.19
C ASN A 41 -7.26 11.68 -5.29
N LEU A 42 -6.13 12.13 -4.74
CA LEU A 42 -6.06 13.35 -3.94
C LEU A 42 -6.39 14.59 -4.80
N ASN A 43 -5.83 14.68 -6.00
CA ASN A 43 -6.11 15.76 -6.95
C ASN A 43 -7.61 15.79 -7.35
N LEU A 44 -8.19 14.65 -7.71
CA LEU A 44 -9.62 14.56 -8.05
C LEU A 44 -10.54 14.92 -6.87
N ALA A 45 -10.12 14.63 -5.63
CA ALA A 45 -10.85 14.98 -4.42
C ALA A 45 -10.60 16.44 -3.96
N GLY A 46 -9.72 17.19 -4.64
CA GLY A 46 -9.33 18.54 -4.24
C GLY A 46 -8.60 18.59 -2.89
N ILE A 47 -7.92 17.50 -2.52
CA ILE A 47 -7.21 17.37 -1.24
C ILE A 47 -5.74 17.80 -1.43
N PRO A 48 -5.30 18.88 -0.77
CA PRO A 48 -3.91 19.30 -0.84
C PRO A 48 -2.96 18.27 -0.24
N TYR A 49 -1.79 18.12 -0.85
CA TYR A 49 -0.74 17.24 -0.35
C TYR A 49 0.66 17.85 -0.46
N HIS A 50 1.57 17.26 0.31
CA HIS A 50 3.01 17.43 0.17
C HIS A 50 3.65 16.10 -0.20
N TRP A 51 4.67 16.12 -1.05
CA TRP A 51 5.41 14.92 -1.41
C TRP A 51 6.89 15.08 -1.07
N LEU A 52 7.52 14.00 -0.63
CA LEU A 52 8.93 13.96 -0.27
C LEU A 52 9.73 13.51 -1.48
N HIS A 53 10.59 14.40 -1.99
CA HIS A 53 11.48 14.10 -3.10
C HIS A 53 12.63 13.17 -2.64
N SER A 54 12.82 12.06 -3.36
CA SER A 54 13.77 11.00 -3.00
C SER A 54 15.22 11.45 -3.02
N THR A 55 15.63 12.25 -4.00
CA THR A 55 16.99 12.82 -4.10
C THR A 55 17.18 14.07 -3.24
N ALA A 56 16.32 15.08 -3.38
CA ALA A 56 16.47 16.36 -2.68
C ALA A 56 16.21 16.26 -1.16
N LYS A 57 15.50 15.21 -0.71
CA LYS A 57 15.10 15.00 0.69
C LYS A 57 14.27 16.15 1.27
N THR A 58 13.55 16.86 0.42
CA THR A 58 12.68 17.98 0.77
C THR A 58 11.22 17.63 0.52
N TRP A 59 10.35 18.16 1.37
CA TRP A 59 8.91 18.14 1.16
C TRP A 59 8.51 19.29 0.25
N ILE A 60 7.76 18.96 -0.79
CA ILE A 60 7.33 19.89 -1.84
C ILE A 60 5.80 19.92 -1.82
N TYR A 61 5.22 21.11 -1.76
CA TYR A 61 3.77 21.27 -1.88
C TYR A 61 3.31 20.90 -3.29
N MET A 62 2.09 20.35 -3.43
CA MET A 62 1.54 19.97 -4.73
C MET A 62 1.56 21.14 -5.74
N THR A 63 1.72 20.79 -7.00
CA THR A 63 1.70 21.71 -8.15
C THR A 63 0.71 21.20 -9.19
N GLU A 64 0.20 22.10 -10.05
CA GLU A 64 -0.71 21.71 -11.14
C GLU A 64 -0.01 20.79 -12.17
N GLU A 65 1.31 20.95 -12.34
CA GLU A 65 2.13 20.06 -13.13
C GLU A 65 2.78 19.02 -12.20
N ASP A 66 2.29 17.78 -12.25
CA ASP A 66 2.70 16.66 -11.39
C ASP A 66 3.32 15.48 -12.17
N ALA A 67 3.58 15.69 -13.46
CA ALA A 67 4.18 14.69 -14.33
C ALA A 67 5.58 14.28 -13.84
N GLY A 68 5.77 12.98 -13.60
CA GLY A 68 7.07 12.43 -13.18
C GLY A 68 7.36 12.52 -11.68
N ILE A 69 6.42 13.02 -10.85
CA ILE A 69 6.56 12.98 -9.39
C ILE A 69 6.75 11.54 -8.88
N ASP A 70 6.04 10.60 -9.48
CA ASP A 70 6.08 9.15 -9.19
C ASP A 70 7.51 8.59 -9.20
N VAL A 71 8.36 9.07 -10.12
CA VAL A 71 9.76 8.63 -10.25
C VAL A 71 10.60 8.98 -9.02
N TYR A 72 10.29 10.09 -8.37
CA TYR A 72 11.05 10.62 -7.22
C TYR A 72 10.26 10.57 -5.91
N LEU A 73 9.11 9.90 -5.88
CA LEU A 73 8.25 9.86 -4.71
C LEU A 73 8.84 8.97 -3.61
N LYS A 74 9.28 9.58 -2.49
CA LYS A 74 9.72 8.86 -1.29
C LYS A 74 8.69 8.87 -0.17
N GLY A 75 7.77 9.82 -0.22
CA GLY A 75 6.70 9.95 0.75
C GLY A 75 5.64 10.93 0.29
N LEU A 76 4.48 10.85 0.91
CA LEU A 76 3.31 11.65 0.58
C LEU A 76 2.59 12.00 1.88
N SER A 77 2.09 13.21 2.02
CA SER A 77 1.36 13.64 3.19
C SER A 77 0.16 14.47 2.82
N TRP A 78 -0.98 14.19 3.45
CA TRP A 78 -2.25 14.86 3.22
C TRP A 78 -3.01 14.99 4.55
N SER A 79 -4.08 15.76 4.54
CA SER A 79 -4.97 15.93 5.69
C SER A 79 -6.43 15.84 5.26
N ILE A 80 -7.21 15.02 5.96
CA ILE A 80 -8.66 14.88 5.77
C ILE A 80 -9.28 14.95 7.16
N ASP A 81 -10.33 15.77 7.34
CA ASP A 81 -11.03 15.92 8.63
C ASP A 81 -10.09 16.14 9.83
N HIS A 82 -9.07 17.00 9.64
CA HIS A 82 -8.02 17.31 10.62
C HIS A 82 -7.13 16.13 11.04
N LYS A 83 -7.22 15.00 10.33
CA LYS A 83 -6.33 13.85 10.50
C LYS A 83 -5.19 13.95 9.50
N ASN A 84 -4.00 14.22 10.02
CA ASN A 84 -2.80 14.25 9.19
C ASN A 84 -2.30 12.82 8.95
N ARG A 85 -1.98 12.55 7.70
CA ARG A 85 -1.42 11.28 7.25
C ARG A 85 -0.13 11.52 6.53
N THR A 86 0.87 10.72 6.84
CA THR A 86 2.12 10.70 6.08
C THR A 86 2.49 9.28 5.71
N MET A 87 2.52 8.99 4.42
CA MET A 87 3.04 7.77 3.82
C MET A 87 4.54 7.92 3.54
N ILE A 88 5.32 6.90 3.87
CA ILE A 88 6.76 6.80 3.56
C ILE A 88 7.03 5.45 2.91
N TYR A 89 7.70 5.46 1.75
CA TYR A 89 8.10 4.25 1.04
C TYR A 89 9.43 3.71 1.55
N ASN A 90 9.63 2.39 1.46
CA ASN A 90 10.90 1.67 1.69
C ASN A 90 11.61 2.13 2.99
N LEU A 91 10.90 2.04 4.12
CA LEU A 91 11.39 2.49 5.43
C LEU A 91 11.88 1.30 6.25
N THR A 92 13.08 1.41 6.82
CA THR A 92 13.53 0.48 7.86
C THR A 92 12.83 0.81 9.17
N VAL A 93 11.85 -0.01 9.55
CA VAL A 93 11.05 0.19 10.77
C VAL A 93 11.87 -0.29 11.98
N PRO A 94 12.26 0.59 12.92
CA PRO A 94 13.15 0.24 14.03
C PRO A 94 12.63 -0.90 14.92
N LEU A 95 11.31 -0.93 15.17
CA LEU A 95 10.68 -1.95 15.99
C LEU A 95 10.75 -3.35 15.35
N VAL A 96 10.59 -3.43 14.03
CA VAL A 96 10.60 -4.69 13.26
C VAL A 96 12.01 -5.09 12.84
N LYS A 97 12.93 -4.11 12.73
CA LYS A 97 14.31 -4.24 12.24
C LYS A 97 14.38 -4.76 10.80
N SER A 98 13.41 -4.38 9.98
CA SER A 98 13.38 -4.70 8.54
C SER A 98 12.89 -3.50 7.74
N ASN A 99 13.25 -3.48 6.45
CA ASN A 99 12.66 -2.57 5.49
C ASN A 99 11.23 -3.01 5.16
N ILE A 100 10.29 -2.07 5.13
CA ILE A 100 8.90 -2.27 4.77
C ILE A 100 8.58 -1.33 3.59
N ASP A 101 7.91 -1.85 2.57
CA ASP A 101 7.68 -1.15 1.31
C ASP A 101 6.83 0.12 1.50
N VAL A 102 5.80 0.07 2.34
CA VAL A 102 4.96 1.24 2.67
C VAL A 102 4.68 1.31 4.17
N CYS A 103 4.89 2.49 4.76
CA CYS A 103 4.48 2.83 6.12
C CYS A 103 3.60 4.08 6.10
N ILE A 104 2.46 4.06 6.81
CA ILE A 104 1.62 5.24 7.02
C ILE A 104 1.65 5.63 8.49
N PHE A 105 1.83 6.92 8.73
CA PHE A 105 1.91 7.54 10.03
C PHE A 105 0.72 8.47 10.30
N ASN A 106 0.28 8.53 11.55
CA ASN A 106 -0.62 9.54 12.09
C ASN A 106 0.15 10.79 12.52
N CYS A 107 0.73 11.51 11.55
CA CYS A 107 1.44 12.76 11.79
C CYS A 107 1.45 13.63 10.53
N ASP A 108 1.90 14.86 10.67
CA ASP A 108 2.19 15.77 9.57
C ASP A 108 3.61 15.56 9.01
N TYR A 109 3.82 15.93 7.74
CA TYR A 109 5.09 15.82 7.05
C TYR A 109 6.24 16.56 7.74
N GLN A 110 5.97 17.69 8.40
CA GLN A 110 6.97 18.48 9.12
C GLN A 110 7.54 17.75 10.34
N GLN A 111 6.79 16.78 10.88
CA GLN A 111 7.20 16.00 12.04
C GLN A 111 8.15 14.86 11.63
N ILE A 112 8.07 14.39 10.38
CA ILE A 112 8.83 13.23 9.90
C ILE A 112 10.33 13.42 10.12
N SER A 113 10.88 12.52 10.91
CA SER A 113 12.28 12.53 11.32
C SER A 113 12.67 11.15 11.87
N PRO A 114 13.98 10.86 12.04
CA PRO A 114 14.43 9.60 12.62
C PRO A 114 13.88 9.30 14.02
N SER A 115 13.49 10.33 14.80
CA SER A 115 12.86 10.14 16.11
C SER A 115 11.40 9.69 15.97
N ILE A 116 10.64 10.25 15.03
CA ILE A 116 9.25 9.83 14.76
C ILE A 116 9.17 8.35 14.38
N TYR A 117 10.11 7.83 13.58
CA TYR A 117 10.14 6.41 13.21
C TYR A 117 10.33 5.46 14.40
N LYS A 118 10.79 5.95 15.56
CA LYS A 118 10.94 5.15 16.77
C LYS A 118 9.68 5.08 17.61
N ILE A 119 8.63 5.83 17.26
CA ILE A 119 7.39 5.94 18.04
C ILE A 119 6.34 4.99 17.46
N PRO A 120 6.08 3.82 18.09
CA PRO A 120 5.26 2.78 17.45
C PRO A 120 3.80 3.16 17.29
N HIS A 121 3.21 3.92 18.21
CA HIS A 121 1.79 4.29 18.16
C HIS A 121 1.43 5.27 17.04
N LEU A 122 2.44 5.85 16.36
CA LEU A 122 2.19 6.70 15.20
C LEU A 122 1.99 5.88 13.92
N TYR A 123 2.43 4.62 13.87
CA TYR A 123 2.19 3.75 12.72
C TYR A 123 0.73 3.32 12.68
N ILE A 124 0.02 3.64 11.59
CA ILE A 124 -1.39 3.24 11.40
C ILE A 124 -1.54 2.10 10.40
N ALA A 125 -0.65 2.02 9.42
CA ALA A 125 -0.65 0.95 8.42
C ALA A 125 0.77 0.64 7.94
N LEU A 126 1.02 -0.63 7.66
CA LEU A 126 2.25 -1.12 7.04
C LEU A 126 1.93 -2.12 5.93
N GLY A 127 2.59 -2.01 4.79
CA GLY A 127 2.29 -2.85 3.64
C GLY A 127 3.51 -3.29 2.86
N GLU A 128 3.34 -4.41 2.16
CA GLU A 128 4.29 -4.98 1.21
C GLU A 128 3.74 -4.83 -0.21
N ILE A 129 4.61 -4.50 -1.15
CA ILE A 129 4.31 -4.35 -2.58
C ILE A 129 5.23 -5.29 -3.37
N LYS A 130 4.66 -6.03 -4.31
CA LYS A 130 5.41 -6.88 -5.25
C LYS A 130 4.97 -6.57 -6.68
N GLY A 131 5.79 -5.81 -7.39
CA GLY A 131 5.52 -5.36 -8.77
C GLY A 131 5.92 -6.33 -9.87
N GLY A 132 6.52 -7.48 -9.53
CA GLY A 132 6.89 -8.50 -10.51
C GLY A 132 5.65 -9.08 -11.20
N ILE A 133 5.64 -9.05 -12.53
CA ILE A 133 4.55 -9.58 -13.36
C ILE A 133 4.75 -11.05 -13.75
N ASP A 134 5.90 -11.63 -13.44
CA ASP A 134 6.21 -13.02 -13.74
C ASP A 134 5.46 -13.96 -12.77
N PRO A 135 4.51 -14.78 -13.26
CA PRO A 135 3.75 -15.71 -12.42
C PRO A 135 4.63 -16.77 -11.76
N ALA A 136 5.75 -17.17 -12.38
CA ALA A 136 6.62 -18.21 -11.84
C ALA A 136 7.26 -17.80 -10.50
N GLY A 137 7.46 -16.50 -10.28
CA GLY A 137 8.01 -15.94 -9.04
C GLY A 137 6.96 -15.53 -8.00
N ALA A 138 5.67 -15.58 -8.35
CA ALA A 138 4.60 -14.99 -7.54
C ALA A 138 4.51 -15.60 -6.13
N ASP A 139 4.53 -16.93 -6.04
CA ASP A 139 4.41 -17.66 -4.76
C ASP A 139 5.62 -17.39 -3.83
N GLU A 140 6.83 -17.29 -4.39
CA GLU A 140 8.04 -16.96 -3.62
C GLU A 140 8.02 -15.50 -3.13
N HIS A 141 7.58 -14.56 -3.98
CA HIS A 141 7.37 -13.17 -3.58
C HIS A 141 6.30 -13.04 -2.49
N TRP A 142 5.22 -13.81 -2.58
CA TRP A 142 4.18 -13.86 -1.56
C TRP A 142 4.70 -14.44 -0.24
N LYS A 143 5.41 -15.57 -0.24
CA LYS A 143 6.00 -16.15 0.99
C LYS A 143 6.90 -15.15 1.70
N THR A 144 7.69 -14.39 0.94
CA THR A 144 8.57 -13.35 1.46
C THR A 144 7.76 -12.22 2.09
N ALA A 145 6.77 -11.68 1.37
CA ALA A 145 5.89 -10.63 1.87
C ALA A 145 5.11 -11.07 3.11
N ARG A 146 4.50 -12.26 3.08
CA ARG A 146 3.76 -12.85 4.21
C ARG A 146 4.63 -13.00 5.45
N THR A 147 5.90 -13.37 5.29
CA THR A 147 6.86 -13.44 6.40
C THR A 147 7.20 -12.05 6.95
N ALA A 148 7.36 -11.04 6.09
CA ALA A 148 7.53 -9.65 6.53
C ALA A 148 6.31 -9.13 7.31
N LEU A 149 5.09 -9.34 6.80
CA LEU A 149 3.84 -8.97 7.47
C LEU A 149 3.67 -9.69 8.81
N SER A 150 4.06 -10.97 8.90
CA SER A 150 4.05 -11.72 10.16
C SER A 150 5.01 -11.12 11.20
N ARG A 151 6.21 -10.69 10.77
CA ARG A 151 7.18 -9.99 11.64
C ARG A 151 6.63 -8.65 12.13
N ILE A 152 5.98 -7.87 11.26
CA ILE A 152 5.31 -6.62 11.64
C ILE A 152 4.30 -6.91 12.76
N ARG A 153 3.34 -7.81 12.53
CA ARG A 153 2.29 -8.13 13.51
C ARG A 153 2.87 -8.56 14.85
N LYS A 154 3.86 -9.45 14.84
CA LYS A 154 4.53 -9.95 16.05
C LYS A 154 5.25 -8.83 16.82
N ALA A 155 5.93 -7.94 16.10
CA ALA A 155 6.69 -6.86 16.74
C ALA A 155 5.76 -5.81 17.38
N PHE A 156 4.69 -5.42 16.68
CA PHE A 156 3.72 -4.46 17.19
C PHE A 156 2.83 -5.04 18.30
N SER A 157 2.45 -6.31 18.22
CA SER A 157 1.69 -6.96 19.30
C SER A 157 2.52 -7.07 20.59
N GLY A 158 3.85 -7.21 20.48
CA GLY A 158 4.77 -7.18 21.62
C GLY A 158 4.79 -5.84 22.38
N VAL A 159 4.25 -4.77 21.79
CA VAL A 159 4.07 -3.45 22.43
C VAL A 159 2.58 -3.06 22.52
N ASN A 160 1.67 -4.04 22.47
CA ASN A 160 0.22 -3.87 22.57
C ASN A 160 -0.38 -2.94 21.48
N LEU A 161 0.17 -2.98 20.27
CA LEU A 161 -0.33 -2.25 19.12
C LEU A 161 -0.71 -3.20 17.99
N SER A 162 -1.64 -2.76 17.14
CA SER A 162 -2.11 -3.53 15.99
C SER A 162 -2.37 -2.57 14.82
N PRO A 163 -1.32 -2.04 14.18
CA PRO A 163 -1.50 -1.25 12.97
C PRO A 163 -2.10 -2.13 11.86
N HIS A 164 -2.81 -1.50 10.93
CA HIS A 164 -3.31 -2.20 9.76
C HIS A 164 -2.16 -2.80 8.95
N THR A 165 -2.41 -3.94 8.32
CA THR A 165 -1.44 -4.57 7.43
C THR A 165 -2.07 -4.83 6.07
N PHE A 166 -1.33 -4.61 4.99
CA PHE A 166 -1.86 -4.83 3.65
C PHE A 166 -0.82 -5.37 2.67
N PHE A 167 -1.31 -5.94 1.57
CA PHE A 167 -0.46 -6.52 0.51
C PHE A 167 -0.94 -6.08 -0.87
N ILE A 168 0.00 -5.70 -1.74
CA ILE A 168 -0.28 -5.38 -3.14
C ILE A 168 0.63 -6.22 -4.03
N GLY A 169 0.06 -7.04 -4.92
CA GLY A 169 0.82 -7.88 -5.84
C GLY A 169 0.43 -7.65 -7.30
N ALA A 170 1.40 -7.71 -8.21
CA ALA A 170 1.15 -7.72 -9.66
C ALA A 170 0.79 -9.12 -10.15
N ALA A 171 1.67 -10.09 -9.92
CA ALA A 171 1.40 -11.50 -10.14
C ALA A 171 0.76 -12.12 -8.88
N ILE A 172 -0.48 -12.59 -9.01
CA ILE A 172 -1.22 -13.29 -7.95
C ILE A 172 -1.75 -14.61 -8.52
N GLU A 173 -1.10 -15.70 -8.15
CA GLU A 173 -1.50 -17.05 -8.53
C GLU A 173 -2.60 -17.60 -7.61
N LYS A 174 -3.35 -18.60 -8.08
CA LYS A 174 -4.52 -19.15 -7.37
C LYS A 174 -4.23 -19.54 -5.92
N ARG A 175 -3.16 -20.31 -5.68
CA ARG A 175 -2.79 -20.77 -4.34
C ARG A 175 -2.50 -19.60 -3.39
N MET A 176 -1.78 -18.59 -3.85
CA MET A 176 -1.49 -17.42 -3.01
C MET A 176 -2.73 -16.54 -2.82
N ALA A 177 -3.65 -16.48 -3.79
CA ALA A 177 -4.93 -15.81 -3.63
C ALA A 177 -5.75 -16.44 -2.50
N GLU A 178 -5.82 -17.78 -2.44
CA GLU A 178 -6.46 -18.52 -1.34
C GLU A 178 -5.80 -18.19 0.02
N GLU A 179 -4.46 -18.16 0.10
CA GLU A 179 -3.75 -17.77 1.33
C GLU A 179 -3.95 -16.29 1.72
N ILE A 180 -4.02 -15.38 0.75
CA ILE A 180 -4.31 -13.95 0.98
C ILE A 180 -5.72 -13.82 1.56
N TRP A 181 -6.69 -14.53 0.96
CA TRP A 181 -8.08 -14.55 1.42
C TRP A 181 -8.20 -15.08 2.85
N ASP A 182 -7.59 -16.22 3.16
CA ASP A 182 -7.59 -16.78 4.52
C ASP A 182 -6.99 -15.80 5.55
N ASN A 183 -5.98 -15.02 5.15
CA ASN A 183 -5.42 -13.99 6.02
C ASN A 183 -6.35 -12.78 6.20
N LEU A 184 -7.15 -12.41 5.19
CA LEU A 184 -8.17 -11.37 5.31
C LEU A 184 -9.30 -11.82 6.25
N GLU A 185 -9.86 -13.02 6.02
CA GLU A 185 -10.94 -13.60 6.83
C GLU A 185 -10.53 -13.77 8.30
N SER A 186 -9.28 -14.17 8.54
CA SER A 186 -8.74 -14.31 9.90
C SER A 186 -8.21 -13.01 10.51
N ALA A 187 -8.45 -11.85 9.87
CA ALA A 187 -7.97 -10.52 10.26
C ALA A 187 -6.44 -10.43 10.47
N LYS A 188 -5.67 -11.38 9.93
CA LYS A 188 -4.20 -11.30 9.87
C LYS A 188 -3.75 -10.28 8.84
N LEU A 189 -4.53 -10.05 7.80
CA LEU A 189 -4.33 -9.00 6.82
C LEU A 189 -5.56 -8.10 6.84
N THR A 190 -5.36 -6.79 6.80
CA THR A 190 -6.47 -5.82 6.79
C THR A 190 -7.01 -5.60 5.39
N ASN A 191 -6.13 -5.55 4.38
CA ASN A 191 -6.53 -5.28 3.00
C ASN A 191 -5.54 -5.91 2.00
N ALA A 192 -5.98 -6.17 0.77
CA ALA A 192 -5.12 -6.65 -0.31
C ALA A 192 -5.58 -6.13 -1.67
N ALA A 193 -4.66 -6.02 -2.63
CA ALA A 193 -4.99 -5.62 -3.99
C ALA A 193 -4.13 -6.34 -5.03
N ASN A 194 -4.72 -6.54 -6.21
CA ASN A 194 -3.97 -6.89 -7.42
C ASN A 194 -3.66 -5.58 -8.17
N MET A 195 -2.39 -5.22 -8.36
CA MET A 195 -2.04 -3.96 -9.01
C MET A 195 -2.30 -3.89 -10.50
N THR A 196 -2.61 -5.02 -11.13
CA THR A 196 -3.05 -5.09 -12.52
C THR A 196 -4.56 -4.95 -12.68
N ASN A 197 -5.30 -4.89 -11.57
CA ASN A 197 -6.75 -4.69 -11.54
C ASN A 197 -7.08 -3.27 -11.05
N ASP A 198 -7.62 -2.44 -11.94
CA ASP A 198 -7.90 -1.02 -11.66
C ASP A 198 -8.89 -0.82 -10.51
N PHE A 199 -9.89 -1.71 -10.36
CA PHE A 199 -10.84 -1.64 -9.26
C PHE A 199 -10.18 -1.92 -7.92
N HIS A 200 -9.28 -2.91 -7.86
CA HIS A 200 -8.54 -3.22 -6.63
C HIS A 200 -7.62 -2.07 -6.23
N ILE A 201 -6.90 -1.50 -7.20
CA ILE A 201 -6.01 -0.36 -6.95
C ILE A 201 -6.77 0.89 -6.52
N SER A 202 -7.86 1.22 -7.18
CA SER A 202 -8.72 2.33 -6.78
C SER A 202 -9.27 2.14 -5.35
N SER A 203 -9.81 0.95 -5.06
CA SER A 203 -10.35 0.60 -3.75
C SER A 203 -9.31 0.71 -2.63
N ILE A 204 -8.11 0.14 -2.81
CA ILE A 204 -7.08 0.20 -1.78
C ILE A 204 -6.52 1.61 -1.62
N CYS A 205 -6.38 2.39 -2.70
CA CYS A 205 -5.96 3.79 -2.60
C CYS A 205 -6.96 4.62 -1.81
N HIS A 206 -8.26 4.46 -2.09
CA HIS A 206 -9.31 5.14 -1.34
C HIS A 206 -9.29 4.75 0.14
N TRP A 207 -9.10 3.46 0.45
CA TRP A 207 -8.93 3.00 1.82
C TRP A 207 -7.71 3.65 2.50
N LEU A 208 -6.53 3.64 1.86
CA LEU A 208 -5.30 4.22 2.42
C LEU A 208 -5.45 5.73 2.69
N ILE A 209 -6.11 6.46 1.78
CA ILE A 209 -6.36 7.91 1.90
C ILE A 209 -7.25 8.22 3.12
N ASN A 210 -8.22 7.36 3.42
CA ASN A 210 -9.25 7.58 4.46
C ASN A 210 -8.96 6.92 5.82
N LEU A 211 -7.81 6.26 5.99
CA LEU A 211 -7.34 5.83 7.32
C LEU A 211 -7.27 6.99 8.30
#